data_AF-A0A7R9URC7-F1
#
_entry.id   AF-A0A7R9URC7-F1
#
_cell.length_a   1.000
_cell.length_b   1.000
_cell.length_c   1.000
_cell.angle_alpha   90.00
_cell.angle_beta   90.00
_cell.angle_gamma   90.00
#
_symmetry.space_group_name_H-M   'P 1'
#
loop_
_entity.id
_entity.type
_entity.pdbx_description
1 polymer ?
#
loop_
_entity_poly.entity_id
_entity_poly.type
_entity_poly.pdbx_seq_one_letter_code
_entity_poly.pdbx_strand_id
1 'polypeptide(L)'
;VHSRAALLPACALCGFAFGALNALNACVVPSLYGLRSFGAIYTTIVLAGACGSALIANGLAVAVYDAHLQPGATACEGAGCFRHTALACALLDGFGCACATVLSLRVHRAAAVAAAAR
;
A
#
# COMPACT_ATOMS: atom_id res chain seq x y z
N VAL A 1 -7.77 23.04 -13.91
CA VAL A 1 -9.10 22.76 -13.28
C VAL A 1 -9.51 21.30 -13.39
N HIS A 2 -9.40 20.65 -14.56
CA HIS A 2 -9.83 19.25 -14.76
C HIS A 2 -9.17 18.22 -13.81
N SER A 3 -7.88 18.38 -13.47
CA SER A 3 -7.17 17.46 -12.58
C SER A 3 -7.61 17.52 -11.11
N ARG A 4 -8.17 18.65 -10.63
CA ARG A 4 -8.54 18.81 -9.21
C ARG A 4 -9.83 18.07 -8.86
N ALA A 5 -10.76 17.96 -9.81
CA ALA A 5 -12.03 17.27 -9.61
C ALA A 5 -11.85 15.75 -9.47
N ALA A 6 -10.82 15.17 -10.09
CA ALA A 6 -10.51 13.74 -9.98
C ALA A 6 -9.79 13.37 -8.66
N LEU A 7 -9.15 14.35 -7.99
CA LEU A 7 -8.43 14.11 -6.73
C LEU A 7 -9.39 13.84 -5.58
N LEU A 8 -10.51 14.56 -5.50
CA LEU A 8 -11.49 14.37 -4.42
C LEU A 8 -12.04 12.94 -4.34
N PRO A 9 -12.56 12.33 -5.44
CA PRO A 9 -13.02 10.96 -5.40
C PRO A 9 -11.86 9.97 -5.18
N ALA A 10 -10.66 10.25 -5.72
CA ALA A 10 -9.49 9.40 -5.48
C ALA A 10 -9.10 9.39 -3.99
N CYS A 11 -9.05 10.54 -3.33
CA CYS A 11 -8.79 10.65 -1.90
C CYS A 11 -9.85 9.93 -1.06
N ALA A 12 -11.13 10.06 -1.43
CA ALA A 12 -12.22 9.37 -0.75
C ALA A 12 -12.11 7.84 -0.88
N LEU A 13 -11.81 7.35 -2.09
CA LEU A 13 -11.57 5.92 -2.36
C LEU A 13 -10.37 5.39 -1.58
N CYS A 14 -9.24 6.11 -1.58
CA CYS A 14 -8.05 5.72 -0.83
C CYS A 14 -8.33 5.68 0.68
N GLY A 15 -9.04 6.68 1.21
CA GLY A 15 -9.43 6.72 2.63
C GLY A 15 -10.34 5.55 3.01
N PHE A 16 -11.33 5.23 2.17
CA PHE A 16 -12.22 4.09 2.38
C PHE A 16 -11.46 2.77 2.35
N ALA A 17 -10.61 2.54 1.35
CA ALA A 17 -9.82 1.32 1.22
C ALA A 17 -8.86 1.13 2.39
N PHE A 18 -8.16 2.19 2.81
CA PHE A 18 -7.25 2.16 3.95
C PHE A 18 -7.99 1.87 5.26
N GLY A 19 -9.14 2.50 5.47
CA GLY A 19 -9.99 2.25 6.64
C GLY A 19 -10.49 0.79 6.67
N ALA A 20 -10.97 0.29 5.53
CA ALA A 20 -11.41 -1.09 5.40
C ALA A 20 -10.28 -2.08 5.70
N LEU A 21 -9.06 -1.85 5.19
CA LEU A 21 -7.90 -2.72 5.46
C LEU A 21 -7.56 -2.80 6.95
N ASN A 22 -7.55 -1.67 7.65
CA ASN A 22 -7.25 -1.63 9.09
C ASN A 22 -8.33 -2.35 9.90
N ALA A 23 -9.61 -2.11 9.58
CA ALA A 23 -10.72 -2.77 10.24
C ALA A 23 -10.70 -4.29 9.99
N LEU A 24 -10.50 -4.72 8.74
CA LEU A 24 -10.40 -6.14 8.40
C LEU A 24 -9.23 -6.81 9.12
N ASN A 25 -8.05 -6.19 9.17
CA ASN A 25 -6.90 -6.77 9.87
C ASN A 25 -7.18 -6.97 11.36
N ALA A 26 -7.84 -6.00 12.02
CA ALA A 26 -8.22 -6.13 13.42
C ALA A 26 -9.21 -7.29 13.67
N CYS A 27 -10.12 -7.57 12.72
CA CYS A 27 -11.09 -8.66 12.84
C CYS A 27 -10.52 -10.03 12.42
N VAL A 28 -9.73 -10.09 11.35
CA VAL A 28 -9.27 -11.34 10.72
C VAL A 28 -8.11 -11.98 11.48
N VAL A 29 -7.13 -11.17 11.93
CA VAL A 29 -5.95 -11.68 12.64
C VAL A 29 -6.32 -12.50 13.90
N PRO A 30 -7.23 -12.07 14.80
CA PRO A 30 -7.59 -12.88 15.96
C PRO A 30 -8.42 -14.11 15.59
N SER A 31 -9.18 -14.08 14.49
CA SER A 31 -9.91 -15.25 14.00
C SER A 31 -8.98 -16.34 13.43
N LEU A 32 -7.84 -15.97 12.85
CA LEU A 32 -6.87 -16.91 12.28
C LEU A 32 -5.84 -17.43 13.30
N TYR A 33 -5.32 -16.55 14.15
CA TYR A 33 -4.18 -16.86 15.03
C TYR A 33 -4.57 -17.02 16.50
N GLY A 34 -5.83 -16.74 16.84
CA GLY A 34 -6.30 -16.70 18.22
C GLY A 34 -5.83 -15.45 18.98
N LEU A 35 -6.41 -15.23 20.15
CA LEU A 35 -6.20 -14.01 20.96
C LEU A 35 -4.79 -13.93 21.59
N ARG A 36 -4.10 -15.06 21.75
CA ARG A 36 -2.84 -15.14 22.50
C ARG A 36 -1.66 -14.49 21.77
N SER A 37 -1.61 -14.56 20.44
CA SER A 37 -0.56 -13.98 19.59
C SER A 37 -1.02 -12.75 18.81
N PHE A 38 -2.30 -12.36 18.93
CA PHE A 38 -2.88 -11.22 18.22
C PHE A 38 -2.06 -9.94 18.40
N GLY A 39 -1.68 -9.59 19.63
CA GLY A 39 -0.94 -8.36 19.91
C GLY A 39 0.41 -8.28 19.19
N ALA A 40 1.16 -9.38 19.13
CA ALA A 40 2.46 -9.41 18.44
C ALA A 40 2.30 -9.35 16.91
N ILE A 41 1.31 -10.05 16.36
CA ILE A 41 1.06 -10.06 14.92
C ILE A 41 0.54 -8.69 14.45
N TYR A 42 -0.43 -8.12 15.17
CA TYR A 42 -1.00 -6.83 14.82
C TYR A 42 0.02 -5.69 14.90
N THR A 43 0.88 -5.67 15.94
CA THR A 43 1.97 -4.69 16.03
C THR A 43 2.99 -4.84 14.91
N THR A 44 3.30 -6.07 14.49
CA THR A 44 4.17 -6.32 13.34
C THR A 44 3.56 -5.78 12.04
N ILE A 45 2.25 -5.93 11.83
CA ILE A 45 1.53 -5.37 10.68
C ILE A 45 1.62 -3.84 10.67
N VAL A 46 1.36 -3.21 11.81
CA VAL A 46 1.44 -1.74 11.93
C VAL A 46 2.87 -1.24 11.70
N LEU A 47 3.87 -1.94 12.26
CA LEU A 47 5.28 -1.60 12.07
C LEU A 47 5.68 -1.70 10.59
N ALA A 48 5.27 -2.77 9.91
CA ALA A 48 5.50 -2.92 8.48
C ALA A 48 4.87 -1.77 7.67
N GLY A 49 3.64 -1.36 8.01
CA GLY A 49 2.98 -0.21 7.40
C GLY A 49 3.72 1.11 7.62
N ALA A 50 4.21 1.36 8.85
CA ALA A 50 4.98 2.55 9.20
C ALA A 50 6.33 2.59 8.47
N CYS A 51 7.08 1.48 8.50
CA CYS A 51 8.36 1.34 7.80
C CYS A 51 8.19 1.51 6.28
N GLY A 52 7.17 0.87 5.69
CA GLY A 52 6.87 1.00 4.28
C GLY A 52 6.55 2.44 3.89
N SER A 53 5.71 3.12 4.68
CA SER A 53 5.37 4.53 4.46
C SER A 53 6.59 5.43 4.54
N ALA A 54 7.47 5.23 5.53
CA ALA A 54 8.70 5.99 5.68
C ALA A 54 9.66 5.77 4.50
N LEU A 55 9.80 4.53 4.02
CA LEU A 55 10.65 4.20 2.87
C LEU A 55 10.14 4.84 1.56
N ILE A 56 8.83 4.76 1.33
CA ILE A 56 8.22 5.31 0.10
C ILE A 56 8.26 6.85 0.14
N ALA A 57 7.93 7.46 1.28
CA ALA A 57 7.91 8.90 1.42
C ALA A 57 9.32 9.53 1.34
N ASN A 58 10.30 8.95 2.05
CA ASN A 58 11.65 9.53 2.10
C ASN A 58 12.56 9.07 0.97
N GLY A 59 12.29 7.90 0.38
CA GLY A 59 13.08 7.37 -0.73
C GLY A 59 12.46 7.69 -2.08
N LEU A 60 11.35 7.05 -2.40
CA LEU A 60 10.76 7.09 -3.73
C LEU A 60 10.23 8.49 -4.08
N ALA A 61 9.47 9.12 -3.18
CA ALA A 61 8.90 10.43 -3.47
C ALA A 61 10.01 11.48 -3.65
N VAL A 62 10.99 11.52 -2.74
CA VAL A 62 12.13 12.45 -2.82
C VAL A 62 12.94 12.21 -4.11
N ALA A 63 13.27 10.97 -4.45
CA ALA A 63 14.02 10.66 -5.67
C ALA A 63 13.27 11.07 -6.95
N VAL A 64 11.95 10.84 -7.00
CA VAL A 64 11.11 11.26 -8.14
C VAL A 64 11.05 12.79 -8.20
N TYR A 65 10.94 13.48 -7.07
CA TYR A 65 10.94 14.94 -7.02
C TYR A 65 12.27 15.54 -7.48
N ASP A 66 13.40 15.05 -6.99
CA ASP A 66 14.74 15.52 -7.37
C ASP A 66 15.02 15.28 -8.86
N ALA A 67 14.57 14.15 -9.42
CA ALA A 67 14.74 13.84 -10.83
C ALA A 67 13.94 14.75 -11.78
N HIS A 68 12.87 15.39 -11.29
CA HIS A 68 11.98 16.24 -12.10
C HIS A 68 12.07 17.72 -11.71
N LEU A 69 13.01 18.07 -10.84
CA LEU A 69 13.26 19.45 -10.44
C LEU A 69 13.84 20.23 -11.61
N GLN A 70 13.22 21.35 -11.96
CA GLN A 70 13.77 22.26 -12.97
C GLN A 70 15.02 22.94 -12.39
N PRO A 71 16.08 23.16 -13.21
CA PRO A 71 17.29 23.81 -12.73
C PRO A 71 16.98 25.21 -12.18
N GLY A 72 17.24 25.41 -10.89
CA GLY A 72 16.96 26.67 -10.16
C GLY A 72 15.64 26.71 -9.39
N ALA A 73 14.80 25.68 -9.48
CA ALA A 73 13.59 25.56 -8.67
C ALA A 73 13.86 24.81 -7.36
N THR A 74 13.31 25.30 -6.25
CA THR A 74 13.39 24.66 -4.92
C THR A 74 12.19 23.77 -4.59
N ALA A 75 11.15 23.81 -5.43
CA ALA A 75 9.94 23.01 -5.27
C ALA A 75 9.44 22.53 -6.64
N CYS A 76 8.98 21.27 -6.69
CA CYS A 76 8.43 20.68 -7.90
C CYS A 76 6.96 21.08 -8.07
N GLU A 77 6.72 22.25 -8.68
CA GLU A 77 5.36 22.76 -8.91
C GLU A 77 4.88 22.47 -10.33
N GLY A 78 3.75 21.75 -10.45
CA GLY A 78 3.08 21.55 -11.74
C GLY A 78 2.36 20.20 -11.88
N ALA A 79 1.46 20.14 -12.87
CA ALA A 79 0.66 18.94 -13.15
C ALA A 79 1.50 17.72 -13.59
N GLY A 80 2.68 17.95 -14.17
CA GLY A 80 3.60 16.89 -14.58
C GLY A 80 4.22 16.15 -13.40
N CYS A 81 4.73 16.89 -12.42
CA CYS A 81 5.41 16.32 -11.25
C CYS A 81 4.44 15.48 -10.40
N PHE A 82 3.27 16.04 -10.09
CA PHE A 82 2.22 15.32 -9.35
C PHE A 82 1.76 14.05 -10.06
N ARG A 83 1.63 14.07 -11.39
CA ARG A 83 1.22 12.91 -12.18
C ARG A 83 2.26 11.80 -12.16
N HIS A 84 3.55 12.13 -12.21
CA HIS A 84 4.61 11.12 -12.18
C HIS A 84 4.74 10.45 -10.82
N THR A 85 4.67 11.21 -9.73
CA THR A 85 4.64 10.64 -8.38
C THR A 85 3.40 9.76 -8.18
N ALA A 86 2.23 10.20 -8.62
CA ALA A 86 1.00 9.41 -8.54
C ALA A 86 1.07 8.12 -9.37
N LEU A 87 1.65 8.15 -10.58
CA LEU A 87 1.86 6.95 -11.40
C LEU A 87 2.87 6.00 -10.76
N ALA A 88 3.96 6.50 -10.20
CA ALA A 88 4.96 5.68 -9.52
C ALA A 88 4.36 4.96 -8.31
N CYS A 89 3.59 5.67 -7.48
CA CYS A 89 2.84 5.05 -6.38
C CYS A 89 1.85 4.00 -6.91
N ALA A 90 1.04 4.33 -7.91
CA ALA A 90 0.06 3.40 -8.47
C ALA A 90 0.67 2.10 -9.01
N LEU A 91 1.86 2.17 -9.63
CA LEU A 91 2.59 0.99 -10.09
C LEU A 91 3.11 0.16 -8.92
N LEU A 92 3.63 0.81 -7.87
CA LEU A 92 4.11 0.13 -6.68
C LEU A 92 2.97 -0.55 -5.92
N ASP A 93 1.84 0.14 -5.74
CA ASP A 93 0.62 -0.41 -5.13
C ASP A 93 0.08 -1.57 -5.97
N GLY A 94 0.01 -1.42 -7.30
CA GLY A 94 -0.41 -2.48 -8.21
C GLY A 94 0.49 -3.72 -8.14
N PHE A 95 1.81 -3.53 -8.07
CA PHE A 95 2.76 -4.62 -7.87
C PHE A 95 2.59 -5.29 -6.51
N GLY A 96 2.37 -4.50 -5.45
CA GLY A 96 2.07 -5.01 -4.11
C GLY A 96 0.80 -5.87 -4.08
N CYS A 97 -0.29 -5.39 -4.69
CA CYS A 97 -1.54 -6.13 -4.83
C CYS A 97 -1.37 -7.42 -5.65
N ALA A 98 -0.60 -7.37 -6.75
CA ALA A 98 -0.32 -8.55 -7.56
C ALA A 98 0.46 -9.60 -6.76
N CYS A 99 1.53 -9.20 -6.08
CA CYS A 99 2.30 -10.07 -5.20
C CYS A 99 1.45 -10.67 -4.09
N ALA A 100 0.63 -9.85 -3.42
CA ALA A 100 -0.28 -10.29 -2.37
C ALA A 100 -1.29 -11.31 -2.91
N THR A 101 -1.91 -11.04 -4.06
CA THR A 101 -2.87 -11.94 -4.71
C THR A 101 -2.21 -13.28 -5.07
N VAL A 102 -1.03 -13.24 -5.69
CA VAL A 102 -0.28 -14.45 -6.04
C VAL A 102 0.06 -15.25 -4.78
N LEU A 103 0.55 -14.59 -3.72
CA LEU A 103 0.87 -15.25 -2.46
C LEU A 103 -0.37 -15.87 -1.81
N SER A 104 -1.49 -15.15 -1.75
CA SER A 104 -2.77 -15.68 -1.26
C SER A 104 -3.20 -16.91 -2.04
N LEU A 105 -3.17 -16.85 -3.38
CA LEU A 105 -3.50 -18.01 -4.23
C LEU A 105 -2.56 -19.19 -4.00
N ARG A 106 -1.25 -18.95 -3.80
CA ARG A 106 -0.27 -20.00 -3.52
C ARG A 106 -0.52 -20.64 -2.16
N VAL A 107 -0.82 -19.86 -1.13
CA VAL A 107 -1.13 -20.34 0.21
C VAL A 107 -2.42 -21.16 0.20
N HIS A 108 -3.49 -20.67 -0.43
CA HIS A 108 -4.74 -21.41 -0.54
C HIS A 108 -4.59 -22.70 -1.35
N ARG A 109 -3.83 -22.68 -2.44
CA ARG A 109 -3.53 -23.90 -3.21
C ARG A 109 -2.70 -24.90 -2.41
N ALA A 110 -1.66 -24.45 -1.71
CA ALA A 110 -0.85 -25.32 -0.87
C ALA A 110 -1.67 -25.93 0.27
N ALA A 111 -2.55 -25.15 0.90
CA ALA A 111 -3.47 -25.64 1.92
C ALA A 111 -4.47 -26.67 1.37
N ALA A 112 -5.03 -26.42 0.17
CA ALA A 112 -5.95 -27.36 -0.49
C ALA A 112 -5.26 -28.69 -0.87
N VAL A 113 -4.02 -28.63 -1.38
CA VAL A 113 -3.24 -29.83 -1.70
C VAL A 113 -2.88 -30.61 -0.43
N ALA A 114 -2.49 -29.93 0.65
CA ALA A 114 -2.20 -30.56 1.93
C ALA A 114 -3.45 -31.19 2.59
N ALA A 115 -4.64 -30.65 2.32
CA ALA A 115 -5.91 -31.23 2.78
C ALA A 115 -6.33 -32.45 1.94
N ALA A 116 -6.03 -32.48 0.64
CA ALA A 116 -6.32 -33.62 -0.24
C ALA A 116 -5.34 -34.81 -0.06
N ALA A 117 -4.20 -34.57 0.59
CA ALA A 117 -3.20 -35.60 0.90
C ALA A 117 -3.41 -36.28 2.27
N ARG A 118 -4.44 -35.88 3.04
CA ARG A 118 -4.89 -36.55 4.27
C ARG A 118 -6.14 -37.36 4.00
#